data_AF-A0A2E2NBM6-F1
#
_entry.id   AF-A0A2E2NBM6-F1
#
_cell.length_a   1.000
_cell.length_b   1.000
_cell.length_c   1.000
_cell.angle_alpha   90.00
_cell.angle_beta   90.00
_cell.angle_gamma   90.00
#
_symmetry.space_group_name_H-M   'P 1'
#
loop_
_entity.id
_entity.type
_entity.pdbx_description
1 polymer ?
#
loop_
_entity_poly.entity_id
_entity_poly.type
_entity_poly.pdbx_seq_one_letter_code
_entity_poly.pdbx_strand_id
1 'polypeptide(L)'
;MTTPPRHPHRPYPRLRLGADEDTLDAPPSLPADRGPVRHADESVEDELVHDELAALFLGPRTKPAEPTEPQRRSIGASVEIALLGHLPTRATLWIRQYADAIAAQGAAPVGLIRASGGALRIDAVRPGPEPLIEGDAPTANAALDAIRRGCEEVVLLTDEIGQVGLASTDDVGVAILTAANDAAIIHAYKLIKAVAAIRPARETEIRVVIVGATPDVASHAYRRLKSTAERFLEVDLIRGPTIERAGMCNARTLYAGADARSASDILRSLVGGVSAPPASTPTPPQRTPVQPASPAPSSPTKPRLDESTDDPRDRGRDPSRPDIYPLHQWIEALTPIDAPRAMPDHVEVAIDRSGAVRLVASPRHIPDLLRAARWWKLNGSLAARADDRIRNARPTLHVVTDDPQAASGLSGGPFEVALVTVGVAEGIARRVAVRPSPPA
;
A
#
# COMPACT_ATOMS: atom_id res chain seq x y z
N MET A 1 4.91 35.02 -42.16
CA MET A 1 6.21 34.34 -41.96
C MET A 1 7.20 35.40 -41.49
N THR A 2 7.43 35.47 -40.19
CA THR A 2 8.31 36.45 -39.56
C THR A 2 9.01 35.75 -38.42
N THR A 3 10.28 35.44 -38.62
CA THR A 3 11.14 34.70 -37.70
C THR A 3 11.52 35.60 -36.52
N PRO A 4 11.40 35.15 -35.26
CA PRO A 4 11.84 35.95 -34.12
C PRO A 4 13.38 35.91 -33.97
N PRO A 5 13.99 36.98 -33.44
CA PRO A 5 15.45 37.09 -33.33
C PRO A 5 16.01 36.22 -32.21
N ARG A 6 17.14 35.57 -32.51
CA ARG A 6 17.96 34.79 -31.56
C ARG A 6 18.66 35.73 -30.57
N HIS A 7 18.42 35.54 -29.28
CA HIS A 7 19.22 36.15 -28.21
C HIS A 7 20.59 35.47 -28.09
N PRO A 8 21.70 36.23 -27.95
CA PRO A 8 23.01 35.66 -27.68
C PRO A 8 23.15 35.25 -26.20
N HIS A 9 23.62 34.02 -25.98
CA HIS A 9 24.01 33.48 -24.68
C HIS A 9 25.10 34.35 -24.04
N ARG A 10 24.84 34.87 -22.83
CA ARG A 10 25.86 35.42 -21.93
C ARG A 10 26.53 34.26 -21.17
N PRO A 11 27.87 34.18 -21.13
CA PRO A 11 28.57 33.22 -20.28
C PRO A 11 28.52 33.66 -18.80
N TYR A 12 28.25 32.70 -17.91
CA TYR A 12 28.32 32.88 -16.45
C TYR A 12 29.77 33.14 -16.00
N PRO A 13 29.99 34.05 -15.03
CA PRO A 13 31.30 34.27 -14.45
C PRO A 13 31.69 33.12 -13.52
N ARG A 14 32.89 32.58 -13.72
CA ARG A 14 33.55 31.64 -12.81
C ARG A 14 33.91 32.37 -11.51
N LEU A 15 33.30 31.96 -10.40
CA LEU A 15 33.74 32.30 -9.05
C LEU A 15 35.10 31.62 -8.79
N ARG A 16 36.16 32.42 -8.74
CA ARG A 16 37.44 32.06 -8.12
C ARG A 16 37.25 32.13 -6.61
N LEU A 17 37.33 30.99 -5.92
CA LEU A 17 37.61 30.97 -4.49
C LEU A 17 39.11 31.25 -4.31
N GLY A 18 39.40 32.39 -3.67
CA GLY A 18 40.74 32.78 -3.26
C GLY A 18 41.23 31.90 -2.11
N ALA A 19 42.51 31.56 -2.21
CA ALA A 19 43.31 31.12 -1.09
C ALA A 19 43.72 32.37 -0.31
N ASP A 20 43.39 32.42 0.98
CA ASP A 20 44.08 33.27 1.95
C ASP A 20 44.68 32.33 3.00
N GLU A 21 46.01 32.25 2.95
CA GLU A 21 46.86 31.80 4.04
C GLU A 21 46.77 32.85 5.14
N ASP A 22 46.38 32.46 6.36
CA ASP A 22 46.81 33.20 7.53
C ASP A 22 47.07 32.28 8.72
N THR A 23 48.23 32.55 9.29
CA THR A 23 48.97 31.80 10.30
C THR A 23 48.34 31.95 11.68
N LEU A 24 47.97 30.84 12.33
CA LEU A 24 47.74 30.82 13.79
C LEU A 24 48.19 29.48 14.42
N ASP A 25 49.23 29.62 15.24
CA ASP A 25 49.65 28.90 16.44
C ASP A 25 49.45 27.38 16.58
N ALA A 26 50.61 26.72 16.71
CA ALA A 26 50.77 25.34 17.12
C ALA A 26 50.42 25.11 18.60
N PRO A 27 49.60 24.11 18.95
CA PRO A 27 49.48 23.62 20.31
C PRO A 27 50.56 22.58 20.67
N PRO A 28 50.89 22.42 21.95
CA PRO A 28 52.04 21.66 22.42
C PRO A 28 51.85 20.15 22.29
N SER A 29 52.97 19.50 21.96
CA SER A 29 53.12 18.05 21.87
C SER A 29 52.79 17.35 23.20
N LEU A 30 51.77 16.48 23.18
CA LEU A 30 51.53 15.49 24.21
C LEU A 30 52.24 14.16 23.86
N PRO A 31 52.75 13.42 24.85
CA PRO A 31 53.60 12.27 24.63
C PRO A 31 52.81 11.06 24.10
N ALA A 32 53.42 10.39 23.13
CA ALA A 32 53.10 9.06 22.70
C ALA A 32 53.34 8.07 23.85
N ASP A 33 52.30 7.36 24.30
CA ASP A 33 52.36 5.94 24.68
C ASP A 33 50.96 5.44 25.11
N ARG A 34 50.21 4.85 24.18
CA ARG A 34 49.13 3.89 24.51
C ARG A 34 49.08 2.85 23.41
N GLY A 35 49.58 1.66 23.75
CA GLY A 35 49.56 0.48 22.90
C GLY A 35 48.15 0.05 22.46
N PRO A 36 48.06 -0.82 21.44
CA PRO A 36 46.79 -1.27 20.89
C PRO A 36 46.06 -2.16 21.91
N VAL A 37 44.97 -1.65 22.48
CA VAL A 37 43.99 -2.49 23.18
C VAL A 37 43.30 -3.35 22.13
N ARG A 38 43.73 -4.61 22.05
CA ARG A 38 43.04 -5.67 21.31
C ARG A 38 41.71 -5.94 22.01
N HIS A 39 40.63 -5.30 21.56
CA HIS A 39 39.29 -5.83 21.76
C HIS A 39 39.07 -6.88 20.65
N ALA A 40 39.58 -8.07 20.93
CA ALA A 40 39.29 -9.27 20.18
C ALA A 40 37.98 -9.86 20.73
N ASP A 41 37.01 -10.05 19.84
CA ASP A 41 36.45 -11.39 19.58
C ASP A 41 35.56 -12.08 20.62
N GLU A 42 34.95 -11.36 21.58
CA GLU A 42 33.96 -11.99 22.50
C GLU A 42 32.51 -11.98 21.98
N SER A 43 32.19 -11.22 20.92
CA SER A 43 30.79 -11.13 20.43
C SER A 43 30.41 -12.16 19.35
N VAL A 44 31.37 -12.91 18.81
CA VAL A 44 31.10 -13.94 17.78
C VAL A 44 30.85 -15.31 18.42
N GLU A 45 31.46 -15.58 19.58
CA GLU A 45 31.28 -16.85 20.29
C GLU A 45 29.87 -16.97 20.90
N ASP A 46 29.29 -15.89 21.43
CA ASP A 46 27.93 -15.91 22.00
C ASP A 46 26.83 -16.17 20.95
N GLU A 47 27.03 -15.74 19.69
CA GLU A 47 26.06 -15.98 18.61
C GLU A 47 26.15 -17.43 18.08
N LEU A 48 27.35 -18.03 18.10
CA LEU A 48 27.58 -19.44 17.75
C LEU A 48 27.03 -20.41 18.81
N VAL A 49 27.16 -20.08 20.10
CA VAL A 49 26.66 -20.92 21.20
C VAL A 49 25.13 -21.00 21.20
N HIS A 50 24.44 -19.92 20.81
CA HIS A 50 22.99 -19.95 20.65
C HIS A 50 22.52 -20.82 19.46
N ASP A 51 23.29 -20.90 18.38
CA ASP A 51 22.96 -21.71 17.21
C ASP A 51 23.22 -23.22 17.45
N GLU A 52 24.20 -23.57 18.30
CA GLU A 52 24.43 -24.96 18.74
C GLU A 52 23.35 -25.48 19.68
N LEU A 53 22.88 -24.64 20.62
CA LEU A 53 21.75 -25.01 21.48
C LEU A 53 20.46 -25.16 20.67
N ALA A 54 20.24 -24.32 19.64
CA ALA A 54 19.13 -24.49 18.71
C ALA A 54 19.28 -25.79 17.89
N ALA A 55 20.48 -26.15 17.46
CA ALA A 55 20.75 -27.40 16.74
C ALA A 55 20.47 -28.65 17.60
N LEU A 56 20.71 -28.59 18.91
CA LEU A 56 20.46 -29.70 19.85
C LEU A 56 18.95 -30.05 19.97
N PHE A 57 18.07 -29.07 19.85
CA PHE A 57 16.61 -29.29 19.88
C PHE A 57 15.99 -29.59 18.52
N LEU A 58 16.72 -29.41 17.41
CA LEU A 58 16.21 -29.54 16.04
C LEU A 58 16.58 -30.86 15.34
N GLY A 59 17.41 -31.70 15.97
CA GLY A 59 17.84 -32.99 15.41
C GLY A 59 18.84 -32.86 14.24
N PRO A 60 19.44 -33.98 13.80
CA PRO A 60 20.48 -33.98 12.77
C PRO A 60 19.94 -33.41 11.45
N ARG A 61 20.51 -32.28 11.00
CA ARG A 61 20.18 -31.65 9.72
C ARG A 61 20.61 -32.57 8.57
N THR A 62 19.67 -33.26 7.96
CA THR A 62 19.88 -33.86 6.64
C THR A 62 20.12 -32.73 5.64
N LYS A 63 21.24 -32.79 4.93
CA LYS A 63 21.62 -31.80 3.89
C LYS A 63 20.47 -31.74 2.86
N PRO A 64 19.75 -30.61 2.73
CA PRO A 64 18.64 -30.52 1.79
C PRO A 64 19.17 -30.67 0.36
N ALA A 65 18.48 -31.45 -0.46
CA ALA A 65 18.70 -31.47 -1.90
C ALA A 65 18.50 -30.05 -2.46
N GLU A 66 19.33 -29.64 -3.42
CA GLU A 66 19.14 -28.37 -4.12
C GLU A 66 17.72 -28.33 -4.73
N PRO A 67 16.95 -27.25 -4.51
CA PRO A 67 15.58 -27.18 -5.01
C PRO A 67 15.58 -27.12 -6.53
N THR A 68 15.01 -28.13 -7.17
CA THR A 68 14.65 -28.09 -8.59
C THR A 68 13.57 -27.02 -8.78
N GLU A 69 13.84 -25.99 -9.58
CA GLU A 69 12.85 -24.94 -9.88
C GLU A 69 11.61 -25.54 -10.57
N PRO A 70 10.40 -25.35 -10.01
CA PRO A 70 9.18 -25.84 -10.63
C PRO A 70 8.90 -25.04 -11.93
N GLN A 71 9.00 -25.71 -13.07
CA GLN A 71 8.61 -25.14 -14.36
C GLN A 71 7.09 -25.02 -14.45
N ARG A 72 6.53 -23.85 -14.13
CA ARG A 72 5.14 -23.51 -14.46
C ARG A 72 5.06 -23.20 -15.96
N ARG A 73 4.36 -24.05 -16.72
CA ARG A 73 3.97 -23.77 -18.12
C ARG A 73 2.46 -23.64 -18.23
N SER A 74 1.95 -22.43 -18.05
CA SER A 74 0.57 -22.07 -18.38
C SER A 74 0.55 -21.24 -19.67
N ILE A 75 -0.47 -21.47 -20.51
CA ILE A 75 -0.72 -20.67 -21.71
C ILE A 75 -1.40 -19.37 -21.27
N GLY A 76 -0.61 -18.30 -21.12
CA GLY A 76 -1.07 -16.98 -20.68
C GLY A 76 -0.21 -16.40 -19.55
N ALA A 77 -0.30 -15.08 -19.36
CA ALA A 77 0.45 -14.40 -18.30
C ALA A 77 0.07 -14.95 -16.92
N SER A 78 1.06 -15.39 -16.15
CA SER A 78 0.80 -15.84 -14.78
C SER A 78 0.49 -14.64 -13.89
N VAL A 79 -0.51 -14.77 -13.02
CA VAL A 79 -0.89 -13.69 -12.09
C VAL A 79 -0.44 -14.10 -10.69
N GLU A 80 0.24 -13.17 -10.01
CA GLU A 80 0.68 -13.32 -8.62
C GLU A 80 0.12 -12.17 -7.78
N ILE A 81 -0.51 -12.50 -6.66
CA ILE A 81 -0.98 -11.51 -5.68
C ILE A 81 0.16 -11.23 -4.71
N ALA A 82 0.52 -9.95 -4.57
CA ALA A 82 1.49 -9.52 -3.58
C ALA A 82 0.80 -9.10 -2.28
N LEU A 83 1.09 -9.83 -1.21
CA LEU A 83 0.71 -9.52 0.15
C LEU A 83 1.87 -8.79 0.85
N LEU A 84 1.58 -7.65 1.45
CA LEU A 84 2.61 -6.84 2.09
C LEU A 84 2.62 -7.13 3.59
N GLY A 85 3.71 -7.73 4.06
CA GLY A 85 4.03 -7.89 5.45
C GLY A 85 4.48 -6.57 6.09
N HIS A 86 5.17 -6.66 7.23
CA HIS A 86 5.77 -5.46 7.81
C HIS A 86 7.02 -5.11 6.99
N LEU A 87 6.90 -4.07 6.18
CA LEU A 87 8.01 -3.59 5.34
C LEU A 87 8.70 -2.40 6.01
N PRO A 88 10.01 -2.19 5.75
CA PRO A 88 10.69 -0.99 6.20
C PRO A 88 10.25 0.19 5.30
N THR A 89 9.89 1.33 5.86
CA THR A 89 9.50 2.53 5.08
C THR A 89 8.29 2.30 4.14
N ARG A 90 8.14 3.10 3.07
CA ARG A 90 6.96 3.10 2.18
C ARG A 90 6.86 1.77 1.39
N ALA A 91 5.85 0.97 1.70
CA ALA A 91 5.56 -0.32 1.09
C ALA A 91 5.52 -0.32 -0.45
N THR A 92 5.06 0.80 -1.04
CA THR A 92 4.96 0.99 -2.50
C THR A 92 6.30 1.06 -3.23
N LEU A 93 7.41 1.33 -2.53
CA LEU A 93 8.74 1.30 -3.15
C LEU A 93 9.19 -0.15 -3.38
N TRP A 94 8.98 -1.02 -2.40
CA TRP A 94 9.41 -2.41 -2.44
C TRP A 94 8.67 -3.22 -3.49
N ILE A 95 7.37 -2.98 -3.69
CA ILE A 95 6.61 -3.74 -4.70
C ILE A 95 7.11 -3.48 -6.13
N ARG A 96 7.60 -2.27 -6.41
CA ARG A 96 8.20 -1.95 -7.72
C ARG A 96 9.54 -2.65 -7.90
N GLN A 97 10.36 -2.68 -6.85
CA GLN A 97 11.64 -3.39 -6.87
C GLN A 97 11.44 -4.90 -6.98
N TYR A 98 10.36 -5.41 -6.39
CA TYR A 98 9.98 -6.81 -6.55
C TYR A 98 9.61 -7.12 -7.99
N ALA A 99 8.73 -6.33 -8.62
CA ALA A 99 8.40 -6.50 -10.03
C ALA A 99 9.65 -6.38 -10.93
N ASP A 100 10.58 -5.48 -10.62
CA ASP A 100 11.86 -5.32 -11.34
C ASP A 100 12.76 -6.55 -11.20
N ALA A 101 12.86 -7.13 -9.99
CA ALA A 101 13.63 -8.33 -9.72
C ALA A 101 13.06 -9.55 -10.47
N ILE A 102 11.73 -9.71 -10.50
CA ILE A 102 11.07 -10.75 -11.30
C ILE A 102 11.33 -10.54 -12.79
N ALA A 103 11.21 -9.31 -13.27
CA ALA A 103 11.45 -8.98 -14.67
C ALA A 103 12.91 -9.27 -15.08
N ALA A 104 13.86 -9.01 -14.19
CA ALA A 104 15.27 -9.34 -14.37
C ALA A 104 15.53 -10.85 -14.38
N GLN A 105 14.87 -11.63 -13.52
CA GLN A 105 15.00 -13.09 -13.49
C GLN A 105 14.42 -13.77 -14.74
N GLY A 106 13.25 -13.32 -15.20
CA GLY A 106 12.59 -13.89 -16.39
C GLY A 106 13.09 -13.35 -17.73
N ALA A 107 13.92 -12.30 -17.73
CA ALA A 107 14.29 -11.54 -18.93
C ALA A 107 13.08 -11.04 -19.75
N ALA A 108 11.92 -10.89 -19.10
CA ALA A 108 10.65 -10.55 -19.72
C ALA A 108 9.96 -9.39 -18.95
N PRO A 109 9.09 -8.60 -19.62
CA PRO A 109 8.34 -7.56 -18.94
C PRO A 109 7.36 -8.13 -17.91
N VAL A 110 7.25 -7.46 -16.77
CA VAL A 110 6.30 -7.77 -15.69
C VAL A 110 5.27 -6.66 -15.60
N GLY A 111 3.99 -7.02 -15.56
CA GLY A 111 2.92 -6.09 -15.28
C GLY A 111 2.79 -5.84 -13.78
N LEU A 112 2.78 -4.59 -13.35
CA LEU A 112 2.52 -4.22 -11.96
C LEU A 112 1.20 -3.47 -11.88
N ILE A 113 0.21 -4.08 -11.23
CA ILE A 113 -1.12 -3.51 -11.06
C ILE A 113 -1.32 -3.18 -9.59
N ARG A 114 -1.71 -1.94 -9.31
CA ARG A 114 -1.97 -1.43 -7.96
C ARG A 114 -3.37 -0.86 -7.91
N ALA A 115 -4.25 -1.51 -7.15
CA ALA A 115 -5.62 -1.08 -6.90
C ALA A 115 -5.77 -0.67 -5.43
N SER A 116 -6.13 0.58 -5.16
CA SER A 116 -6.34 1.03 -3.78
C SER A 116 -7.28 2.23 -3.74
N GLY A 117 -8.29 2.20 -2.85
CA GLY A 117 -9.16 3.35 -2.60
C GLY A 117 -9.91 3.86 -3.84
N GLY A 118 -10.24 2.99 -4.79
CA GLY A 118 -10.88 3.36 -6.07
C GLY A 118 -9.95 4.05 -7.07
N ALA A 119 -8.63 4.02 -6.82
CA ALA A 119 -7.60 4.37 -7.78
C ALA A 119 -6.97 3.09 -8.33
N LEU A 120 -6.64 3.11 -9.62
CA LEU A 120 -5.96 2.05 -10.32
C LEU A 120 -4.73 2.61 -11.01
N ARG A 121 -3.60 1.95 -10.78
CA ARG A 121 -2.36 2.23 -11.47
C ARG A 121 -1.81 0.95 -12.09
N ILE A 122 -1.49 1.04 -13.37
CA ILE A 122 -0.94 -0.06 -14.15
C ILE A 122 0.40 0.42 -14.69
N ASP A 123 1.46 -0.20 -14.20
CA ASP A 123 2.81 0.01 -14.66
C ASP A 123 3.25 -1.26 -15.41
N ALA A 124 4.04 -1.12 -16.47
CA ALA A 124 4.84 -2.20 -17.01
C ALA A 124 6.28 -2.00 -16.54
N VAL A 125 6.93 -3.07 -16.10
CA VAL A 125 8.30 -3.09 -15.57
C VAL A 125 9.13 -4.00 -16.46
N ARG A 126 10.33 -3.57 -16.87
CA ARG A 126 11.17 -4.34 -17.81
C ARG A 126 12.63 -4.30 -17.37
N PRO A 127 13.39 -5.41 -17.58
CA PRO A 127 14.83 -5.36 -17.45
C PRO A 127 15.47 -4.52 -18.57
N GLY A 128 16.33 -3.57 -18.20
CA GLY A 128 17.16 -2.83 -19.17
C GLY A 128 16.52 -1.55 -19.75
N PRO A 129 17.22 -0.88 -20.70
CA PRO A 129 16.93 0.50 -21.12
C PRO A 129 15.96 0.62 -22.30
N GLU A 130 15.53 -0.49 -22.93
CA GLU A 130 14.68 -0.43 -24.11
C GLU A 130 13.28 0.15 -23.81
N PRO A 131 12.67 0.86 -24.77
CA PRO A 131 11.36 1.45 -24.58
C PRO A 131 10.31 0.38 -24.27
N LEU A 132 9.62 0.56 -23.15
CA LEU A 132 8.42 -0.19 -22.79
C LEU A 132 7.29 0.15 -23.76
N ILE A 133 6.50 -0.88 -24.11
CA ILE A 133 5.18 -0.87 -24.80
C ILE A 133 4.76 0.55 -25.23
N GLU A 134 4.76 0.80 -26.54
CA GLU A 134 4.49 2.14 -27.07
C GLU A 134 3.08 2.63 -26.71
N GLY A 135 3.01 3.88 -26.25
CA GLY A 135 1.77 4.62 -25.99
C GLY A 135 1.25 4.53 -24.55
N ASP A 136 0.64 5.63 -24.11
CA ASP A 136 -0.18 5.63 -22.89
C ASP A 136 -1.55 5.06 -23.23
N ALA A 137 -2.09 4.20 -22.37
CA ALA A 137 -3.37 3.58 -22.64
C ALA A 137 -4.51 4.56 -22.31
N PRO A 138 -5.46 4.82 -23.24
CA PRO A 138 -6.52 5.81 -23.02
C PRO A 138 -7.53 5.36 -21.95
N THR A 139 -7.56 4.06 -21.62
CA THR A 139 -8.47 3.48 -20.63
C THR A 139 -7.78 2.40 -19.81
N ALA A 140 -8.33 2.11 -18.62
CA ALA A 140 -7.84 1.03 -17.79
C ALA A 140 -7.94 -0.34 -18.48
N ASN A 141 -8.97 -0.58 -19.30
CA ASN A 141 -9.11 -1.82 -20.08
C ASN A 141 -8.02 -1.95 -21.13
N ALA A 142 -7.73 -0.88 -21.87
CA ALA A 142 -6.65 -0.88 -22.85
C ALA A 142 -5.28 -1.15 -22.19
N ALA A 143 -5.04 -0.65 -20.97
CA ALA A 143 -3.84 -0.94 -20.20
C ALA A 143 -3.78 -2.39 -19.72
N LEU A 144 -4.87 -2.94 -19.17
CA LEU A 144 -4.94 -4.34 -18.76
C LEU A 144 -4.70 -5.28 -19.95
N ASP A 145 -5.31 -4.98 -21.10
CA ASP A 145 -5.11 -5.73 -22.34
C ASP A 145 -3.67 -5.63 -22.85
N ALA A 146 -3.02 -4.47 -22.70
CA ALA A 146 -1.61 -4.30 -23.03
C ALA A 146 -0.70 -5.15 -22.14
N ILE A 147 -0.94 -5.15 -20.81
CA ILE A 147 -0.20 -6.01 -19.86
C ILE A 147 -0.36 -7.49 -20.23
N ARG A 148 -1.60 -7.94 -20.47
CA ARG A 148 -1.87 -9.34 -20.80
C ARG A 148 -1.18 -9.84 -22.07
N ARG A 149 -0.98 -8.96 -23.05
CA ARG A 149 -0.28 -9.30 -24.31
C ARG A 149 1.24 -9.14 -24.21
N GLY A 150 1.71 -8.24 -23.36
CA GLY A 150 3.11 -7.81 -23.34
C GLY A 150 3.92 -8.30 -22.14
N CYS A 151 3.29 -8.89 -21.14
CA CYS A 151 3.94 -9.36 -19.92
C CYS A 151 3.70 -10.86 -19.71
N GLU A 152 4.74 -11.56 -19.28
CA GLU A 152 4.67 -13.00 -18.95
C GLU A 152 4.17 -13.23 -17.52
N GLU A 153 4.43 -12.27 -16.64
CA GLU A 153 3.98 -12.27 -15.26
C GLU A 153 3.28 -10.95 -14.92
N VAL A 154 2.29 -11.03 -14.05
CA VAL A 154 1.53 -9.89 -13.56
C VAL A 154 1.47 -9.93 -12.03
N VAL A 155 2.04 -8.92 -11.39
CA VAL A 155 1.96 -8.72 -9.95
C VAL A 155 0.79 -7.80 -9.65
N LEU A 156 -0.20 -8.31 -8.90
CA LEU A 156 -1.35 -7.56 -8.42
C LEU A 156 -1.20 -7.22 -6.94
N LEU A 157 -1.19 -5.93 -6.63
CA LEU A 157 -1.28 -5.41 -5.28
C LEU A 157 -2.63 -4.71 -5.08
N THR A 158 -3.39 -5.12 -4.07
CA THR A 158 -4.62 -4.45 -3.63
C THR A 158 -4.48 -3.85 -2.23
N ASP A 159 -5.47 -3.12 -1.75
CA ASP A 159 -5.60 -2.72 -0.35
C ASP A 159 -5.69 -3.92 0.62
N GLU A 160 -5.26 -3.73 1.87
CA GLU A 160 -5.17 -4.79 2.90
C GLU A 160 -6.50 -5.53 3.12
N ILE A 161 -7.62 -4.80 3.01
CA ILE A 161 -8.97 -5.34 3.19
C ILE A 161 -9.38 -6.10 1.92
N GLY A 162 -8.96 -7.36 1.84
CA GLY A 162 -9.37 -8.28 0.77
C GLY A 162 -8.23 -9.01 0.06
N GLN A 163 -6.96 -8.65 0.32
CA GLN A 163 -5.83 -9.33 -0.33
C GLN A 163 -5.84 -10.85 -0.09
N VAL A 164 -6.10 -11.25 1.15
CA VAL A 164 -6.19 -12.68 1.53
C VAL A 164 -7.37 -13.34 0.82
N GLY A 165 -8.52 -12.67 0.70
CA GLY A 165 -9.67 -13.23 -0.02
C GLY A 165 -9.38 -13.50 -1.51
N LEU A 166 -8.57 -12.68 -2.17
CA LEU A 166 -8.16 -12.94 -3.56
C LEU A 166 -7.25 -14.16 -3.68
N ALA A 167 -6.46 -14.42 -2.63
CA ALA A 167 -5.61 -15.59 -2.55
C ALA A 167 -6.39 -16.89 -2.38
N SER A 168 -7.73 -16.93 -2.46
CA SER A 168 -8.49 -18.18 -2.59
C SER A 168 -8.72 -18.58 -4.06
N THR A 169 -8.28 -17.77 -5.04
CA THR A 169 -8.52 -18.05 -6.46
C THR A 169 -7.53 -19.10 -6.95
N ASP A 170 -8.00 -20.28 -7.36
CA ASP A 170 -7.18 -21.28 -8.04
C ASP A 170 -6.57 -20.62 -9.30
N ASP A 171 -5.33 -20.95 -9.66
CA ASP A 171 -4.53 -20.33 -10.75
C ASP A 171 -3.79 -19.02 -10.42
N VAL A 172 -3.83 -18.52 -9.19
CA VAL A 172 -3.13 -17.28 -8.82
C VAL A 172 -2.00 -17.56 -7.82
N GLY A 173 -0.78 -17.18 -8.16
CA GLY A 173 0.37 -17.24 -7.25
C GLY A 173 0.20 -16.27 -6.08
N VAL A 174 0.88 -16.53 -4.96
CA VAL A 174 0.90 -15.63 -3.80
C VAL A 174 2.34 -15.33 -3.43
N ALA A 175 2.70 -14.05 -3.42
CA ALA A 175 3.97 -13.57 -2.90
C ALA A 175 3.76 -12.76 -1.62
N ILE A 176 4.51 -13.07 -0.57
CA ILE A 176 4.55 -12.31 0.68
C ILE A 176 5.87 -11.56 0.72
N LEU A 177 5.79 -10.23 0.70
CA LEU A 177 6.95 -9.35 0.86
C LEU A 177 7.08 -8.98 2.34
N THR A 178 8.25 -9.15 2.94
CA THR A 178 8.47 -8.83 4.35
C THR A 178 9.90 -8.40 4.65
N ALA A 179 10.11 -7.65 5.74
CA ALA A 179 11.46 -7.35 6.25
C ALA A 179 12.06 -8.55 7.00
N ALA A 180 13.35 -8.48 7.31
CA ALA A 180 14.06 -9.53 8.05
C ALA A 180 13.99 -9.41 9.59
N ASN A 181 13.37 -8.34 10.14
CA ASN A 181 13.25 -8.19 11.60
C ASN A 181 12.14 -9.08 12.19
N ASP A 182 12.20 -9.35 13.50
CA ASP A 182 11.29 -10.27 14.18
C ASP A 182 9.80 -9.91 14.03
N ALA A 183 9.46 -8.63 14.15
CA ALA A 183 8.07 -8.17 14.01
C ALA A 183 7.55 -8.47 12.59
N ALA A 184 8.40 -8.28 11.58
CA ALA A 184 8.09 -8.57 10.19
C ALA A 184 7.97 -10.07 9.90
N ILE A 185 8.83 -10.90 10.49
CA ILE A 185 8.72 -12.35 10.41
C ILE A 185 7.41 -12.83 11.03
N ILE A 186 7.05 -12.33 12.22
CA ILE A 186 5.78 -12.68 12.88
C ILE A 186 4.59 -12.27 12.01
N HIS A 187 4.62 -11.06 11.44
CA HIS A 187 3.54 -10.59 10.57
C HIS A 187 3.42 -11.42 9.28
N ALA A 188 4.55 -11.75 8.64
CA ALA A 188 4.58 -12.62 7.46
C ALA A 188 4.02 -14.01 7.79
N TYR A 189 4.37 -14.59 8.93
CA TYR A 189 3.82 -15.87 9.36
C TYR A 189 2.29 -15.81 9.55
N LYS A 190 1.75 -14.71 10.10
CA LYS A 190 0.29 -14.51 10.19
C LYS A 190 -0.37 -14.47 8.82
N LEU A 191 0.25 -13.84 7.83
CA LEU A 191 -0.23 -13.83 6.44
C LEU A 191 -0.18 -15.23 5.82
N ILE A 192 0.94 -15.96 5.99
CA ILE A 192 1.07 -17.36 5.54
C ILE A 192 -0.05 -18.21 6.14
N LYS A 193 -0.28 -18.11 7.45
CA LYS A 193 -1.35 -18.82 8.15
C LYS A 193 -2.73 -18.46 7.60
N ALA A 194 -2.98 -17.18 7.31
CA ALA A 194 -4.25 -16.73 6.76
C ALA A 194 -4.51 -17.28 5.35
N VAL A 195 -3.47 -17.32 4.50
CA VAL A 195 -3.55 -17.93 3.16
C VAL A 195 -3.74 -19.45 3.26
N ALA A 196 -2.99 -20.12 4.14
CA ALA A 196 -3.12 -21.56 4.38
C ALA A 196 -4.49 -21.98 4.96
N ALA A 197 -5.22 -21.05 5.59
CA ALA A 197 -6.56 -21.32 6.11
C ALA A 197 -7.63 -21.32 5.01
N ILE A 198 -7.37 -20.68 3.88
CA ILE A 198 -8.33 -20.54 2.77
C ILE A 198 -7.95 -21.38 1.55
N ARG A 199 -6.70 -21.84 1.45
CA ARG A 199 -6.25 -22.78 0.41
C ARG A 199 -5.70 -24.06 1.04
N PRO A 200 -5.97 -25.24 0.48
CA PRO A 200 -5.40 -26.48 0.96
C PRO A 200 -3.86 -26.46 0.84
N ALA A 201 -3.17 -26.90 1.90
CA ALA A 201 -1.71 -26.78 2.03
C ALA A 201 -0.92 -27.42 0.88
N ARG A 202 -1.43 -28.50 0.28
CA ARG A 202 -0.78 -29.24 -0.80
C ARG A 202 -0.75 -28.53 -2.16
N GLU A 203 -1.56 -27.49 -2.33
CA GLU A 203 -1.71 -26.76 -3.60
C GLU A 203 -1.20 -25.32 -3.48
N THR A 204 -0.74 -24.94 -2.28
CA THR A 204 -0.46 -23.55 -1.93
C THR A 204 1.03 -23.27 -1.99
N GLU A 205 1.52 -22.94 -3.19
CA GLU A 205 2.87 -22.38 -3.34
C GLU A 205 2.87 -20.90 -2.92
N ILE A 206 3.49 -20.61 -1.77
CA ILE A 206 3.65 -19.25 -1.28
C ILE A 206 5.11 -18.83 -1.48
N ARG A 207 5.33 -17.81 -2.30
CA ARG A 207 6.64 -17.19 -2.46
C ARG A 207 6.88 -16.21 -1.33
N VAL A 208 8.05 -16.27 -0.69
CA VAL A 208 8.45 -15.33 0.36
C VAL A 208 9.63 -14.49 -0.12
N VAL A 209 9.46 -13.18 -0.10
CA VAL A 209 10.43 -12.17 -0.56
C VAL A 209 10.89 -11.38 0.65
N ILE A 210 12.17 -11.50 1.00
CA ILE A 210 12.76 -10.70 2.09
C ILE A 210 13.37 -9.44 1.50
N VAL A 211 12.99 -8.28 2.04
CA VAL A 211 13.44 -6.96 1.58
C VAL A 211 14.19 -6.19 2.66
N GLY A 212 15.04 -5.26 2.23
CA GLY A 212 15.78 -4.36 3.12
C GLY A 212 16.88 -5.04 3.93
N ALA A 213 17.37 -6.20 3.48
CA ALA A 213 18.37 -6.99 4.17
C ALA A 213 19.39 -7.60 3.21
N THR A 214 20.62 -7.78 3.70
CA THR A 214 21.68 -8.49 2.97
C THR A 214 21.27 -9.95 2.68
N PRO A 215 21.84 -10.61 1.65
CA PRO A 215 21.52 -11.99 1.31
C PRO A 215 21.59 -12.99 2.47
N ASP A 216 22.56 -12.87 3.38
CA ASP A 216 22.72 -13.79 4.51
C ASP A 216 21.59 -13.64 5.55
N VAL A 217 21.34 -12.40 5.98
CA VAL A 217 20.23 -12.05 6.89
C VAL A 217 18.87 -12.45 6.29
N ALA A 218 18.66 -12.20 4.99
CA ALA A 218 17.47 -12.64 4.28
C ALA A 218 17.33 -14.17 4.24
N SER A 219 18.43 -14.89 4.01
CA SER A 219 18.46 -16.35 4.03
C SER A 219 18.11 -16.91 5.41
N HIS A 220 18.60 -16.27 6.48
CA HIS A 220 18.27 -16.65 7.85
C HIS A 220 16.77 -16.43 8.16
N ALA A 221 16.24 -15.24 7.86
CA ALA A 221 14.82 -14.92 8.05
C ALA A 221 13.89 -15.87 7.28
N TYR A 222 14.22 -16.16 6.01
CA TYR A 222 13.45 -17.11 5.19
C TYR A 222 13.48 -18.53 5.77
N ARG A 223 14.65 -19.05 6.18
CA ARG A 223 14.75 -20.40 6.78
C ARG A 223 13.89 -20.53 8.04
N ARG A 224 13.85 -19.49 8.87
CA ARG A 224 13.01 -19.45 10.08
C ARG A 224 11.51 -19.49 9.73
N LEU A 225 11.08 -18.71 8.74
CA LEU A 225 9.71 -18.75 8.23
C LEU A 225 9.35 -20.12 7.65
N LYS A 226 10.22 -20.66 6.78
CA LYS A 226 10.03 -21.96 6.13
C LYS A 226 9.86 -23.08 7.16
N SER A 227 10.81 -23.21 8.09
CA SER A 227 10.75 -24.24 9.13
C SER A 227 9.49 -24.15 10.00
N THR A 228 9.04 -22.93 10.31
CA THR A 228 7.82 -22.72 11.11
C THR A 228 6.56 -23.07 10.30
N ALA A 229 6.49 -22.63 9.04
CA ALA A 229 5.35 -22.90 8.16
C ALA A 229 5.21 -24.40 7.83
N GLU A 230 6.31 -25.08 7.49
CA GLU A 230 6.30 -26.52 7.24
C GLU A 230 5.85 -27.31 8.47
N ARG A 231 6.37 -26.94 9.65
CA ARG A 231 6.07 -27.65 10.90
C ARG A 231 4.63 -27.49 11.38
N PHE A 232 4.06 -26.29 11.27
CA PHE A 232 2.77 -25.97 11.89
C PHE A 232 1.62 -25.84 10.90
N LEU A 233 1.90 -25.59 9.63
CA LEU A 233 0.90 -25.35 8.59
C LEU A 233 0.98 -26.39 7.45
N GLU A 234 2.04 -27.20 7.40
CA GLU A 234 2.30 -28.16 6.32
C GLU A 234 2.35 -27.51 4.92
N VAL A 235 2.75 -26.24 4.87
CA VAL A 235 2.87 -25.45 3.62
C VAL A 235 4.33 -25.36 3.20
N ASP A 236 4.61 -25.64 1.93
CA ASP A 236 5.93 -25.38 1.35
C ASP A 236 6.06 -23.92 0.92
N LEU A 237 7.15 -23.29 1.36
CA LEU A 237 7.46 -21.91 1.00
C LEU A 237 8.52 -21.89 -0.10
N ILE A 238 8.27 -21.13 -1.15
CA ILE A 238 9.24 -20.87 -2.22
C ILE A 238 10.03 -19.61 -1.86
N ARG A 239 11.35 -19.66 -1.99
CA ARG A 239 12.19 -18.48 -1.80
C ARG A 239 12.05 -17.56 -3.01
N GLY A 240 11.64 -16.32 -2.80
CA GLY A 240 11.67 -15.27 -3.82
C GLY A 240 13.04 -14.57 -3.93
N PRO A 241 13.17 -13.59 -4.84
CA PRO A 241 14.35 -12.72 -4.89
C PRO A 241 14.59 -12.03 -3.54
N THR A 242 15.85 -11.79 -3.21
CA THR A 242 16.22 -10.93 -2.07
C THR A 242 16.48 -9.51 -2.57
N ILE A 243 15.84 -8.52 -1.95
CA ILE A 243 15.94 -7.12 -2.37
C ILE A 243 16.61 -6.32 -1.25
N GLU A 244 17.93 -6.12 -1.34
CA GLU A 244 18.68 -5.47 -0.25
C GLU A 244 18.28 -3.99 -0.07
N ARG A 245 18.06 -3.26 -1.17
CA ARG A 245 17.83 -1.81 -1.16
C ARG A 245 16.76 -1.41 -2.16
N ALA A 246 16.01 -0.36 -1.82
CA ALA A 246 15.07 0.24 -2.75
C ALA A 246 15.84 1.17 -3.73
N GLY A 247 15.83 0.82 -5.01
CA GLY A 247 16.47 1.59 -6.08
C GLY A 247 15.48 2.26 -7.04
N MET A 248 16.03 2.78 -8.14
CA MET A 248 15.25 3.16 -9.31
C MET A 248 14.86 1.90 -10.08
N CYS A 249 13.63 1.83 -10.58
CA CYS A 249 13.15 0.74 -11.43
C CYS A 249 12.79 1.30 -12.81
N ASN A 250 13.05 0.53 -13.87
CA ASN A 250 12.63 0.88 -15.22
C ASN A 250 11.16 0.51 -15.41
N ALA A 251 10.29 1.37 -14.89
CA ALA A 251 8.84 1.21 -14.95
C ALA A 251 8.20 2.31 -15.79
N ARG A 252 7.34 1.92 -16.72
CA ARG A 252 6.48 2.84 -17.48
C ARG A 252 5.05 2.71 -16.98
N THR A 253 4.42 3.83 -16.64
CA THR A 253 2.99 3.85 -16.30
C THR A 253 2.17 3.83 -17.57
N LEU A 254 1.37 2.78 -17.76
CA LEU A 254 0.44 2.66 -18.88
C LEU A 254 -0.89 3.34 -18.58
N TYR A 255 -1.32 3.30 -17.31
CA TYR A 255 -2.54 3.93 -16.84
C TYR A 255 -2.43 4.34 -15.37
N ALA A 256 -2.95 5.52 -15.06
CA ALA A 256 -3.16 5.98 -13.69
C ALA A 256 -4.46 6.79 -13.65
N GLY A 257 -5.44 6.33 -12.89
CA GLY A 257 -6.73 6.99 -12.84
C GLY A 257 -7.68 6.38 -11.81
N ALA A 258 -8.88 6.94 -11.73
CA ALA A 258 -9.94 6.38 -10.91
C ALA A 258 -10.55 5.16 -11.61
N ASP A 259 -10.75 4.07 -10.87
CA ASP A 259 -11.42 2.86 -11.34
C ASP A 259 -12.30 2.31 -10.22
N ALA A 260 -13.55 2.02 -10.54
CA ALA A 260 -14.53 1.56 -9.56
C ALA A 260 -14.55 0.04 -9.37
N ARG A 261 -13.80 -0.71 -10.20
CA ARG A 261 -13.74 -2.18 -10.12
C ARG A 261 -13.11 -2.63 -8.81
N SER A 262 -13.62 -3.76 -8.31
CA SER A 262 -12.97 -4.48 -7.23
C SER A 262 -11.69 -5.16 -7.74
N ALA A 263 -10.78 -5.48 -6.83
CA ALA A 263 -9.59 -6.26 -7.20
C ALA A 263 -9.94 -7.66 -7.72
N SER A 264 -11.06 -8.25 -7.29
CA SER A 264 -11.59 -9.50 -7.85
C SER A 264 -12.01 -9.35 -9.31
N ASP A 265 -12.61 -8.20 -9.68
CA ASP A 265 -13.00 -7.93 -11.06
C ASP A 265 -11.79 -7.67 -11.96
N ILE A 266 -10.76 -7.00 -11.43
CA ILE A 266 -9.48 -6.80 -12.11
C ILE A 266 -8.82 -8.17 -12.34
N LEU A 267 -8.74 -9.01 -11.30
CA LEU A 267 -8.18 -10.36 -11.38
C LEU A 267 -8.95 -11.22 -12.40
N ARG A 268 -10.28 -11.21 -12.36
CA ARG A 268 -11.12 -11.91 -13.34
C ARG A 268 -10.87 -11.39 -14.76
N SER A 269 -10.63 -10.09 -14.93
CA SER A 269 -10.30 -9.51 -16.24
C SER A 269 -8.95 -10.01 -16.75
N LEU A 270 -7.96 -10.23 -15.87
CA LEU A 270 -6.63 -10.74 -16.23
C LEU A 270 -6.68 -12.23 -16.60
N VAL A 271 -7.29 -13.05 -15.74
CA VAL A 271 -7.36 -14.51 -15.90
C VAL A 271 -8.38 -14.91 -16.98
N GLY A 272 -9.52 -14.23 -17.06
CA GLY A 272 -10.70 -14.61 -17.85
C GLY A 272 -10.61 -14.42 -19.36
N GLY A 273 -9.40 -14.41 -19.94
CA GLY A 273 -9.21 -14.73 -21.37
C GLY A 273 -10.15 -14.07 -22.38
N VAL A 274 -10.49 -12.77 -22.31
CA VAL A 274 -11.49 -12.10 -23.19
C VAL A 274 -12.59 -13.08 -23.64
N SER A 275 -13.43 -13.53 -22.70
CA SER A 275 -14.75 -13.97 -23.13
C SER A 275 -15.40 -12.74 -23.73
N ALA A 276 -15.43 -12.66 -25.06
CA ALA A 276 -15.98 -11.54 -25.79
C ALA A 276 -17.31 -11.15 -25.13
N PRO A 277 -17.50 -9.87 -24.76
CA PRO A 277 -18.75 -9.46 -24.13
C PRO A 277 -19.88 -9.97 -25.02
N PRO A 278 -20.85 -10.74 -24.50
CA PRO A 278 -21.95 -11.22 -25.32
C PRO A 278 -22.54 -9.98 -25.98
N ALA A 279 -22.45 -9.94 -27.31
CA ALA A 279 -22.94 -8.83 -28.11
C ALA A 279 -24.32 -8.51 -27.58
N SER A 280 -24.49 -7.31 -27.02
CA SER A 280 -25.75 -6.91 -26.42
C SER A 280 -26.79 -6.95 -27.53
N THR A 281 -27.54 -8.06 -27.62
CA THR A 281 -28.67 -8.17 -28.51
C THR A 281 -29.63 -7.07 -28.07
N PRO A 282 -29.99 -6.12 -28.95
CA PRO A 282 -30.85 -5.01 -28.58
C PRO A 282 -32.14 -5.57 -27.99
N THR A 283 -32.33 -5.36 -26.70
CA THR A 283 -33.57 -5.74 -26.01
C THR A 283 -34.69 -4.90 -26.60
N PRO A 284 -35.72 -5.52 -27.23
CA PRO A 284 -36.87 -4.77 -27.73
C PRO A 284 -37.57 -4.07 -26.55
N PRO A 285 -38.14 -2.87 -26.75
CA PRO A 285 -38.73 -2.08 -25.68
C PRO A 285 -39.94 -2.82 -25.07
N GLN A 286 -39.75 -3.40 -23.88
CA GLN A 286 -40.87 -3.91 -23.09
C GLN A 286 -41.67 -2.72 -22.53
N ARG A 287 -42.90 -2.58 -23.02
CA ARG A 287 -43.92 -1.70 -22.44
C ARG A 287 -44.23 -2.16 -21.03
N THR A 288 -44.06 -1.27 -20.06
CA THR A 288 -44.45 -1.47 -18.66
C THR A 288 -45.97 -1.29 -18.53
N PRO A 289 -46.73 -2.29 -18.04
CA PRO A 289 -48.10 -2.07 -17.58
C PRO A 289 -48.05 -1.42 -16.19
N VAL A 290 -48.82 -0.34 -16.03
CA VAL A 290 -49.08 0.32 -14.74
C VAL A 290 -49.96 -0.60 -13.89
N GLN A 291 -49.45 -1.06 -12.75
CA GLN A 291 -50.22 -1.81 -11.76
C GLN A 291 -50.46 -0.94 -10.51
N PRO A 292 -51.71 -0.79 -10.05
CA PRO A 292 -52.05 0.04 -8.90
C PRO A 292 -51.71 -0.63 -7.57
N ALA A 293 -51.33 0.21 -6.61
CA ALA A 293 -50.93 -0.13 -5.24
C ALA A 293 -52.08 -0.76 -4.42
N SER A 294 -51.71 -1.73 -3.56
CA SER A 294 -52.55 -2.17 -2.44
C SER A 294 -51.66 -2.61 -1.25
N PRO A 295 -52.12 -2.50 0.01
CA PRO A 295 -51.26 -2.24 1.18
C PRO A 295 -50.81 -3.50 1.95
N ALA A 296 -49.91 -3.22 2.89
CA ALA A 296 -49.09 -4.10 3.74
C ALA A 296 -49.79 -5.25 4.49
N PRO A 297 -48.98 -6.25 4.89
CA PRO A 297 -49.08 -6.80 6.23
C PRO A 297 -47.73 -6.80 7.00
N SER A 298 -47.88 -6.70 8.31
CA SER A 298 -46.85 -6.58 9.35
C SER A 298 -46.19 -7.91 9.72
N SER A 299 -45.02 -7.79 10.39
CA SER A 299 -44.32 -8.75 11.30
C SER A 299 -43.07 -9.44 10.71
N PRO A 300 -42.10 -9.96 11.51
CA PRO A 300 -41.84 -9.78 12.95
C PRO A 300 -40.38 -9.36 13.28
N THR A 301 -40.20 -8.97 14.53
CA THR A 301 -38.96 -8.67 15.27
C THR A 301 -37.85 -9.71 15.05
N LYS A 302 -36.64 -9.24 14.70
CA LYS A 302 -35.41 -10.03 14.61
C LYS A 302 -34.63 -9.96 15.95
N PRO A 303 -34.02 -11.06 16.43
CA PRO A 303 -33.20 -11.04 17.64
C PRO A 303 -31.88 -10.29 17.39
N ARG A 304 -31.48 -9.51 18.39
CA ARG A 304 -30.21 -8.77 18.45
C ARG A 304 -29.11 -9.77 18.83
N LEU A 305 -28.16 -10.00 17.93
CA LEU A 305 -26.94 -10.76 18.22
C LEU A 305 -25.84 -9.73 18.53
N ASP A 306 -25.46 -9.65 19.80
CA ASP A 306 -24.27 -8.94 20.24
C ASP A 306 -23.06 -9.87 20.06
N GLU A 307 -22.26 -9.64 19.03
CA GLU A 307 -20.90 -10.18 18.91
C GLU A 307 -19.93 -9.01 18.71
N SER A 308 -19.58 -8.34 19.82
CA SER A 308 -18.43 -7.45 19.89
C SER A 308 -17.18 -8.31 19.95
N THR A 309 -16.47 -8.40 18.84
CA THR A 309 -15.13 -9.01 18.80
C THR A 309 -14.13 -7.93 19.19
N ASP A 310 -13.84 -7.83 20.49
CA ASP A 310 -12.87 -6.88 21.03
C ASP A 310 -11.45 -7.21 20.53
N ASP A 311 -10.87 -6.29 19.74
CA ASP A 311 -9.47 -6.32 19.34
C ASP A 311 -8.59 -6.04 20.58
N PRO A 312 -7.66 -6.95 20.97
CA PRO A 312 -6.79 -6.78 22.13
C PRO A 312 -5.84 -5.56 22.05
N ARG A 313 -5.78 -4.83 20.92
CA ARG A 313 -5.03 -3.57 20.80
C ARG A 313 -5.72 -2.35 21.40
N ASP A 314 -7.01 -2.42 21.75
CA ASP A 314 -7.77 -1.28 22.30
C ASP A 314 -7.69 -1.17 23.84
N ARG A 315 -6.93 -2.07 24.52
CA ARG A 315 -6.91 -2.18 25.99
C ARG A 315 -6.19 -1.07 26.76
N GLY A 316 -5.65 -0.05 26.08
CA GLY A 316 -4.95 1.07 26.72
C GLY A 316 -5.58 2.44 26.47
N ARG A 317 -6.61 2.52 25.63
CA ARG A 317 -7.24 3.79 25.25
C ARG A 317 -8.56 3.87 25.98
N ASP A 318 -8.70 4.86 26.87
CA ASP A 318 -9.94 5.11 27.59
C ASP A 318 -11.11 5.25 26.58
N PRO A 319 -11.99 4.25 26.44
CA PRO A 319 -13.11 4.31 25.50
C PRO A 319 -14.14 5.37 25.91
N SER A 320 -13.99 5.89 27.13
CA SER A 320 -14.78 6.96 27.74
C SER A 320 -14.17 8.34 27.53
N ARG A 321 -13.20 8.51 26.63
CA ARG A 321 -12.84 9.83 26.13
C ARG A 321 -13.76 10.11 24.93
N PRO A 322 -14.90 10.83 25.12
CA PRO A 322 -15.72 11.20 23.98
C PRO A 322 -14.83 11.91 22.96
N ASP A 323 -15.17 11.77 21.68
CA ASP A 323 -14.71 12.68 20.64
C ASP A 323 -15.31 14.07 20.96
N ILE A 324 -14.81 14.71 22.03
CA ILE A 324 -15.41 15.90 22.67
C ILE A 324 -15.34 17.11 21.73
N TYR A 325 -14.47 17.05 20.72
CA TYR A 325 -14.24 18.14 19.80
C TYR A 325 -14.60 17.73 18.38
N PRO A 326 -15.43 18.52 17.69
CA PRO A 326 -15.70 18.33 16.27
C PRO A 326 -14.39 18.28 15.48
N LEU A 327 -14.22 17.23 14.68
CA LEU A 327 -13.00 16.92 13.96
C LEU A 327 -12.57 18.04 13.01
N HIS A 328 -13.52 18.73 12.38
CA HIS A 328 -13.23 19.86 11.50
C HIS A 328 -12.48 21.01 12.21
N GLN A 329 -12.62 21.15 13.53
CA GLN A 329 -11.92 22.19 14.30
C GLN A 329 -10.41 21.96 14.36
N TRP A 330 -9.93 20.74 14.12
CA TRP A 330 -8.50 20.47 14.08
C TRP A 330 -7.84 20.93 12.77
N ILE A 331 -8.63 21.13 11.71
CA ILE A 331 -8.15 21.55 10.39
C ILE A 331 -8.39 23.05 10.20
N GLU A 332 -7.35 23.78 9.81
CA GLU A 332 -7.45 25.23 9.70
C GLU A 332 -8.45 25.66 8.62
N ALA A 333 -9.20 26.71 8.96
CA ALA A 333 -10.09 27.41 8.03
C ALA A 333 -11.26 26.57 7.47
N LEU A 334 -11.66 25.51 8.18
CA LEU A 334 -12.90 24.80 7.90
C LEU A 334 -14.08 25.42 8.64
N THR A 335 -15.17 25.64 7.92
CA THR A 335 -16.46 26.08 8.47
C THR A 335 -17.43 24.92 8.34
N PRO A 336 -18.03 24.42 9.43
CA PRO A 336 -18.99 23.32 9.35
C PRO A 336 -20.24 23.75 8.59
N ILE A 337 -20.82 22.81 7.86
CA ILE A 337 -22.12 22.97 7.20
C ILE A 337 -23.03 21.82 7.62
N ASP A 338 -24.35 22.02 7.54
CA ASP A 338 -25.31 20.98 7.91
C ASP A 338 -25.16 19.79 6.97
N ALA A 339 -24.79 18.65 7.53
CA ALA A 339 -24.66 17.42 6.76
C ALA A 339 -26.05 16.98 6.27
N PRO A 340 -26.20 16.57 4.99
CA PRO A 340 -27.41 15.94 4.52
C PRO A 340 -27.74 14.72 5.40
N ARG A 341 -29.02 14.50 5.71
CA ARG A 341 -29.47 13.38 6.57
C ARG A 341 -29.03 11.98 6.10
N ALA A 342 -28.62 11.84 4.84
CA ALA A 342 -28.09 10.60 4.27
C ALA A 342 -26.59 10.38 4.56
N MET A 343 -25.91 11.33 5.20
CA MET A 343 -24.51 11.19 5.62
C MET A 343 -24.39 10.32 6.88
N PRO A 344 -23.33 9.51 6.99
CA PRO A 344 -23.02 8.82 8.24
C PRO A 344 -22.73 9.82 9.37
N ASP A 345 -23.22 9.54 10.58
CA ASP A 345 -23.10 10.45 11.73
C ASP A 345 -21.65 10.75 12.16
N HIS A 346 -20.71 9.86 11.80
CA HIS A 346 -19.29 9.99 12.14
C HIS A 346 -18.47 10.76 11.11
N VAL A 347 -19.11 11.30 10.06
CA VAL A 347 -18.46 12.10 9.02
C VAL A 347 -18.96 13.53 9.10
N GLU A 348 -18.04 14.43 9.43
CA GLU A 348 -18.33 15.85 9.44
C GLU A 348 -18.16 16.45 8.04
N VAL A 349 -19.07 17.35 7.68
CA VAL A 349 -19.03 18.08 6.41
C VAL A 349 -18.70 19.53 6.70
N ALA A 350 -17.65 20.04 6.06
CA ALA A 350 -17.22 21.42 6.19
C ALA A 350 -16.84 21.99 4.82
N ILE A 351 -16.67 23.31 4.76
CA ILE A 351 -16.14 24.03 3.60
C ILE A 351 -14.90 24.83 4.00
N ASP A 352 -13.93 24.91 3.10
CA ASP A 352 -12.79 25.81 3.28
C ASP A 352 -13.11 27.25 2.81
N ARG A 353 -12.15 28.18 2.95
CA ARG A 353 -12.31 29.59 2.52
C ARG A 353 -12.64 29.78 1.04
N SER A 354 -12.35 28.79 0.20
CA SER A 354 -12.67 28.83 -1.23
C SER A 354 -14.09 28.32 -1.53
N GLY A 355 -14.79 27.81 -0.53
CA GLY A 355 -16.08 27.13 -0.69
C GLY A 355 -15.93 25.70 -1.22
N ALA A 356 -14.75 25.08 -1.10
CA ALA A 356 -14.55 23.68 -1.46
C ALA A 356 -14.93 22.77 -0.31
N VAL A 357 -15.63 21.68 -0.64
CA VAL A 357 -16.16 20.75 0.36
C VAL A 357 -15.05 19.86 0.92
N ARG A 358 -15.02 19.75 2.24
CA ARG A 358 -14.13 18.88 3.02
C ARG A 358 -14.98 17.89 3.81
N LEU A 359 -14.70 16.60 3.65
CA LEU A 359 -15.30 15.54 4.47
C LEU A 359 -14.26 15.10 5.50
N VAL A 360 -14.62 15.09 6.78
CA VAL A 360 -13.68 14.88 7.87
C VAL A 360 -14.15 13.71 8.74
N ALA A 361 -13.26 12.75 9.00
CA ALA A 361 -13.55 11.63 9.90
C ALA A 361 -12.30 11.19 10.67
N SER A 362 -12.48 10.37 11.70
CA SER A 362 -11.36 9.68 12.38
C SER A 362 -10.94 8.42 11.60
N PRO A 363 -9.74 7.85 11.84
CA PRO A 363 -9.30 6.63 11.15
C PRO A 363 -10.27 5.45 11.29
N ARG A 364 -10.99 5.36 12.41
CA ARG A 364 -11.96 4.29 12.68
C ARG A 364 -13.16 4.33 11.73
N HIS A 365 -13.45 5.50 11.14
CA HIS A 365 -14.60 5.74 10.28
C HIS A 365 -14.22 5.99 8.82
N ILE A 366 -13.05 5.52 8.38
CA ILE A 366 -12.65 5.59 6.95
C ILE A 366 -13.68 4.94 6.01
N PRO A 367 -14.27 3.76 6.32
CA PRO A 367 -15.31 3.18 5.46
C PRO A 367 -16.51 4.11 5.27
N ASP A 368 -16.91 4.82 6.34
CA ASP A 368 -18.01 5.79 6.30
C ASP A 368 -17.61 7.06 5.55
N LEU A 369 -16.39 7.55 5.72
CA LEU A 369 -15.82 8.66 4.96
C LEU A 369 -15.83 8.37 3.44
N LEU A 370 -15.46 7.15 3.04
CA LEU A 370 -15.50 6.73 1.64
C LEU A 370 -16.95 6.60 1.12
N ARG A 371 -17.88 6.16 1.96
CA ARG A 371 -19.32 6.12 1.62
C ARG A 371 -19.88 7.55 1.43
N ALA A 372 -19.53 8.46 2.33
CA ALA A 372 -19.85 9.88 2.23
C ALA A 372 -19.27 10.51 0.96
N ALA A 373 -18.00 10.23 0.64
CA ALA A 373 -17.36 10.69 -0.59
C ALA A 373 -18.10 10.23 -1.86
N ARG A 374 -18.55 8.97 -1.89
CA ARG A 374 -19.34 8.42 -3.00
C ARG A 374 -20.71 9.11 -3.11
N TRP A 375 -21.41 9.28 -1.99
CA TRP A 375 -22.67 10.01 -1.98
C TRP A 375 -22.49 11.45 -2.49
N TRP A 376 -21.44 12.13 -2.03
CA TRP A 376 -21.17 13.51 -2.41
C TRP A 376 -20.80 13.64 -3.89
N LYS A 377 -20.07 12.67 -4.45
CA LYS A 377 -19.79 12.62 -5.89
C LYS A 377 -21.06 12.59 -6.75
N LEU A 378 -22.11 11.91 -6.27
CA LEU A 378 -23.38 11.78 -6.99
C LEU A 378 -24.33 12.97 -6.74
N ASN A 379 -24.30 13.55 -5.53
CA ASN A 379 -25.30 14.52 -5.08
C ASN A 379 -24.73 15.93 -4.83
N GLY A 380 -23.42 16.14 -4.97
CA GLY A 380 -22.75 17.38 -4.59
C GLY A 380 -23.23 18.61 -5.35
N SER A 381 -23.69 18.45 -6.60
CA SER A 381 -24.30 19.54 -7.37
C SER A 381 -25.66 19.98 -6.81
N LEU A 382 -26.43 19.05 -6.21
CA LEU A 382 -27.67 19.38 -5.50
C LEU A 382 -27.36 20.06 -4.16
N ALA A 383 -26.38 19.54 -3.42
CA ALA A 383 -25.91 20.18 -2.19
C ALA A 383 -25.44 21.62 -2.43
N ALA A 384 -24.68 21.86 -3.50
CA ALA A 384 -24.22 23.20 -3.87
C ALA A 384 -25.34 24.16 -4.30
N ARG A 385 -26.52 23.64 -4.69
CA ARG A 385 -27.71 24.47 -4.94
C ARG A 385 -28.48 24.78 -3.67
N ALA A 386 -28.37 23.93 -2.65
CA ALA A 386 -29.04 24.09 -1.36
C ALA A 386 -28.25 25.02 -0.41
N ASP A 387 -26.93 25.08 -0.56
CA ASP A 387 -26.04 25.95 0.23
C ASP A 387 -25.10 26.72 -0.71
N ASP A 388 -25.34 28.03 -0.83
CA ASP A 388 -24.63 28.94 -1.74
C ASP A 388 -23.16 29.16 -1.36
N ARG A 389 -22.76 28.75 -0.15
CA ARG A 389 -21.37 28.79 0.30
C ARG A 389 -20.51 27.73 -0.40
N ILE A 390 -21.12 26.68 -0.95
CA ILE A 390 -20.43 25.61 -1.67
C ILE A 390 -20.14 26.05 -3.11
N ARG A 391 -18.89 26.40 -3.38
CA ARG A 391 -18.42 26.80 -4.72
C ARG A 391 -17.79 25.66 -5.50
N ASN A 392 -17.24 24.67 -4.80
CA ASN A 392 -16.65 23.48 -5.41
C ASN A 392 -17.20 22.22 -4.73
N ALA A 393 -18.08 21.53 -5.44
CA ALA A 393 -18.75 20.33 -4.96
C ALA A 393 -17.86 19.07 -5.01
N ARG A 394 -16.61 19.13 -5.47
CA ARG A 394 -15.72 17.96 -5.42
C ARG A 394 -15.14 17.83 -4.00
N PRO A 395 -15.43 16.74 -3.27
CA PRO A 395 -15.02 16.64 -1.87
C PRO A 395 -13.53 16.32 -1.78
N THR A 396 -12.85 16.94 -0.83
CA THR A 396 -11.53 16.49 -0.36
C THR A 396 -11.70 15.75 0.96
N LEU A 397 -11.01 14.62 1.10
CA LEU A 397 -11.19 13.73 2.24
C LEU A 397 -10.09 13.99 3.27
N HIS A 398 -10.49 14.26 4.50
CA HIS A 398 -9.58 14.46 5.61
C HIS A 398 -9.73 13.35 6.65
N VAL A 399 -8.60 12.85 7.14
CA VAL A 399 -8.57 11.97 8.30
C VAL A 399 -7.83 12.66 9.43
N VAL A 400 -8.50 12.83 10.57
CA VAL A 400 -7.93 13.47 11.77
C VAL A 400 -7.60 12.39 12.79
N THR A 401 -6.34 12.31 13.21
CA THR A 401 -5.90 11.34 14.21
C THR A 401 -4.87 11.96 15.13
N ASP A 402 -4.83 11.50 16.37
CA ASP A 402 -3.77 11.79 17.35
C ASP A 402 -2.69 10.69 17.39
N ASP A 403 -2.87 9.61 16.63
CA ASP A 403 -1.93 8.49 16.55
C ASP A 403 -0.96 8.69 15.35
N PRO A 404 0.34 8.92 15.59
CA PRO A 404 1.32 9.08 14.52
C PRO A 404 1.50 7.82 13.66
N GLN A 405 1.27 6.61 14.22
CA GLN A 405 1.35 5.37 13.45
C GLN A 405 0.19 5.25 12.47
N ALA A 406 -1.05 5.49 12.93
CA ALA A 406 -2.21 5.59 12.05
C ALA A 406 -2.01 6.67 10.97
N ALA A 407 -1.51 7.85 11.34
CA ALA A 407 -1.24 8.92 10.39
C ALA A 407 -0.23 8.50 9.30
N SER A 408 0.84 7.81 9.69
CA SER A 408 1.85 7.30 8.76
C SER A 408 1.28 6.24 7.81
N GLY A 409 0.43 5.34 8.30
CA GLY A 409 -0.22 4.31 7.47
C GLY A 409 -1.17 4.89 6.42
N LEU A 410 -1.80 6.02 6.74
CA LEU A 410 -2.72 6.73 5.84
C LEU A 410 -2.00 7.70 4.88
N SER A 411 -0.75 8.06 5.17
CA SER A 411 0.06 8.96 4.37
C SER A 411 0.43 8.33 3.03
N GLY A 412 -0.27 8.73 1.97
CA GLY A 412 -0.11 8.20 0.60
C GLY A 412 -1.39 7.63 0.00
N GLY A 413 -2.46 7.54 0.79
CA GLY A 413 -3.82 7.30 0.29
C GLY A 413 -4.44 8.55 -0.34
N PRO A 414 -5.73 8.47 -0.73
CA PRO A 414 -6.49 9.60 -1.28
C PRO A 414 -6.93 10.62 -0.21
N PHE A 415 -6.33 10.60 0.98
CA PHE A 415 -6.73 11.40 2.14
C PHE A 415 -5.67 12.46 2.47
N GLU A 416 -6.12 13.64 2.90
CA GLU A 416 -5.31 14.60 3.62
C GLU A 416 -5.31 14.22 5.12
N VAL A 417 -4.16 13.89 5.67
CA VAL A 417 -4.04 13.41 7.05
C VAL A 417 -3.63 14.56 7.97
N ALA A 418 -4.43 14.82 9.00
CA ALA A 418 -4.13 15.78 10.06
C ALA A 418 -3.76 15.03 11.34
N LEU A 419 -2.52 15.22 11.81
CA LEU A 419 -2.03 14.67 13.08
C LEU A 419 -2.23 15.68 14.21
N VAL A 420 -3.04 15.34 15.19
CA VAL A 420 -3.33 16.16 16.38
C VAL A 420 -2.33 15.79 17.48
N THR A 421 -1.43 16.71 17.81
CA THR A 421 -0.51 16.53 18.94
C THR A 421 -1.00 17.34 20.14
N VAL A 422 -1.28 16.68 21.26
CA VAL A 422 -1.61 17.38 22.51
C VAL A 422 -0.31 17.85 23.16
N GLY A 423 0.02 19.13 23.03
CA GLY A 423 1.12 19.74 23.78
C GLY A 423 0.75 19.89 25.26
N VAL A 424 1.61 19.41 26.17
CA VAL A 424 1.40 19.46 27.64
C VAL A 424 1.69 20.85 28.24
N ALA A 425 2.05 21.85 27.43
CA ALA A 425 2.28 23.20 27.90
C ALA A 425 0.95 23.92 28.21
N GLU A 426 0.61 24.03 29.50
CA GLU A 426 -0.41 24.93 30.07
C GLU A 426 -1.86 24.78 29.53
N GLY A 427 -2.37 23.54 29.45
CA GLY A 427 -3.82 23.32 29.32
C GLY A 427 -4.48 23.79 28.01
N ILE A 428 -3.69 24.18 27.00
CA ILE A 428 -4.18 24.58 25.68
C ILE A 428 -3.64 23.58 24.65
N ALA A 429 -4.54 22.83 24.02
CA ALA A 429 -4.19 21.99 22.88
C ALA A 429 -3.63 22.85 21.74
N ARG A 430 -2.31 22.82 21.53
CA ARG A 430 -1.66 23.54 20.43
C ARG A 430 -1.85 22.80 19.11
N ARG A 431 -2.38 23.52 18.12
CA ARG A 431 -2.56 23.08 16.74
C ARG A 431 -1.18 22.95 16.07
N VAL A 432 -0.83 21.77 15.57
CA VAL A 432 0.38 21.56 14.76
C VAL A 432 -0.03 21.39 13.30
N ALA A 433 0.69 22.11 12.43
CA ALA A 433 0.31 22.32 11.04
C ALA A 433 0.20 21.02 10.24
N VAL A 434 -0.91 20.89 9.52
CA VAL A 434 -1.07 19.98 8.38
C VAL A 434 0.03 20.30 7.39
N ARG A 435 0.86 19.31 7.02
CA ARG A 435 1.73 19.47 5.85
C ARG A 435 0.83 19.34 4.62
N PRO A 436 0.59 20.41 3.84
CA PRO A 436 -0.15 20.25 2.60
C PRO A 436 0.61 19.26 1.72
N SER A 437 -0.09 18.29 1.14
CA SER A 437 0.46 17.55 0.01
C SER A 437 0.87 18.57 -1.06
N PRO A 438 2.05 18.43 -1.68
CA PRO A 438 2.42 19.30 -2.79
C PRO A 438 1.31 19.24 -3.86
N PRO A 439 0.95 20.36 -4.48
CA PRO A 439 -0.02 20.35 -5.58
C PRO A 439 0.46 19.36 -6.65
N ALA A 440 -0.46 18.49 -7.08
CA ALA A 440 -0.22 17.48 -8.11
C ALA A 440 0.05 18.10 -9.48
#